data_AF-A0A351XAU3-F1
#
_entry.id   AF-A0A351XAU3-F1
#
_cell.length_a   1.000
_cell.length_b   1.000
_cell.length_c   1.000
_cell.angle_alpha   90.00
_cell.angle_beta   90.00
_cell.angle_gamma   90.00
#
_symmetry.space_group_name_H-M   'P 1'
#
loop_
_entity.id
_entity.type
_entity.pdbx_description
1 polymer ?
#
loop_
_entity_poly.entity_id
_entity_poly.type
_entity_poly.pdbx_seq_one_letter_code
_entity_poly.pdbx_strand_id
1 'polypeptide(L)' 'KNSCSISPETDNGELKTRKSDKKHHGLGIKSVNKIVKKYGAVYDWKYDEQQKIFKTEIVFMKKS' A
#
# COMPACT_ATOMS: atom_id res chain seq x y z
N LYS A 1 -13.74 -15.20 2.97
CA LYS A 1 -12.94 -14.84 4.17
C LYS A 1 -12.36 -13.44 3.92
N ASN A 2 -12.65 -12.45 4.77
CA ASN A 2 -12.15 -11.07 4.57
C ASN A 2 -10.64 -11.03 4.88
N SER A 3 -9.81 -10.59 3.93
CA SER A 3 -8.36 -10.53 4.07
C SER A 3 -7.87 -9.37 4.95
N CYS A 4 -8.71 -8.38 5.26
CA CYS A 4 -8.37 -7.30 6.19
C CYS A 4 -8.21 -7.77 7.63
N SER A 5 -8.59 -9.00 7.97
CA SER A 5 -8.45 -9.54 9.32
C SER A 5 -7.03 -10.03 9.65
N ILE A 6 -6.10 -9.93 8.70
CA ILE A 6 -4.72 -10.40 8.84
C ILE A 6 -3.80 -9.26 8.41
N SER A 7 -2.72 -9.03 9.16
CA SER A 7 -1.75 -8.01 8.80
C SER A 7 -1.15 -8.25 7.40
N PRO A 8 -0.82 -7.18 6.66
CA PRO A 8 -0.18 -7.31 5.37
C PRO A 8 1.21 -7.92 5.53
N GLU A 9 1.57 -8.82 4.61
CA GLU A 9 2.96 -9.25 4.48
C GLU A 9 3.76 -8.12 3.81
N THR A 10 4.93 -7.84 4.36
CA THR A 10 5.83 -6.81 3.84
C THR A 10 7.16 -7.43 3.46
N ASP A 11 7.79 -6.85 2.46
CA ASP A 11 9.17 -7.14 2.10
C ASP A 11 9.89 -5.80 2.03
N ASN A 12 10.84 -5.57 2.94
CA ASN A 12 11.61 -4.33 3.02
C ASN A 12 10.75 -3.04 3.07
N GLY A 13 9.58 -3.09 3.71
CA GLY A 13 8.64 -1.97 3.82
C GLY A 13 7.61 -1.85 2.69
N GLU A 14 7.71 -2.69 1.64
CA GLU A 14 6.73 -2.74 0.55
C GLU A 14 5.68 -3.82 0.77
N LEU A 15 4.41 -3.52 0.44
CA LEU A 15 3.30 -4.45 0.55
C LEU A 15 3.43 -5.61 -0.46
N LYS A 16 3.46 -6.85 0.05
CA LYS A 16 3.57 -8.06 -0.75
C LYS A 16 2.19 -8.58 -1.15
N THR A 17 2.04 -9.01 -2.41
CA THR A 17 0.81 -9.67 -2.84
C THR A 17 0.73 -11.09 -2.28
N ARG A 18 -0.43 -11.44 -1.72
CA ARG A 18 -0.76 -12.80 -1.29
C ARG A 18 -1.36 -13.68 -2.40
N LYS A 19 -1.57 -13.11 -3.60
CA LYS A 19 -2.10 -13.87 -4.74
C LYS A 19 -1.00 -14.80 -5.28
N SER A 20 -1.40 -16.02 -5.66
CA SER A 20 -0.49 -17.06 -6.16
C SER A 20 0.23 -16.64 -7.46
N ASP A 21 -0.46 -15.96 -8.37
CA ASP A 21 0.16 -15.40 -9.58
C ASP A 21 0.83 -14.05 -9.30
N LYS A 22 2.07 -14.11 -8.82
CA LYS A 22 2.90 -12.92 -8.54
C LYS A 22 3.35 -12.19 -9.81
N LYS A 23 3.26 -12.81 -10.99
CA LYS A 23 3.74 -12.23 -12.26
C LYS A 23 2.76 -11.18 -12.80
N HIS A 24 1.46 -11.39 -12.59
CA HIS A 24 0.41 -10.50 -13.11
C HIS A 24 -0.38 -9.75 -12.02
N HIS A 25 -0.09 -9.98 -10.74
CA HIS A 25 -0.77 -9.31 -9.62
C HIS A 25 0.15 -8.40 -8.78
N GLY A 26 -0.45 -7.59 -7.91
CA GLY A 26 0.26 -6.57 -7.13
C GLY A 26 0.56 -5.28 -7.89
N LEU A 27 -0.02 -5.11 -9.09
CA LEU A 27 0.15 -3.92 -9.93
C LEU A 27 -0.54 -2.67 -9.35
N GLY A 28 -1.63 -2.82 -8.59
CA GLY A 28 -2.41 -1.69 -8.07
C GLY A 28 -1.57 -0.72 -7.22
N ILE A 29 -0.92 -1.24 -6.17
CA ILE A 29 -0.05 -0.43 -5.30
C ILE A 29 1.20 0.06 -6.05
N LYS A 30 1.75 -0.73 -6.99
CA LYS A 30 2.86 -0.28 -7.85
C LYS A 30 2.46 0.94 -8.70
N SER A 31 1.25 0.94 -9.25
CA SER A 31 0.71 2.07 -10.01
C SER A 31 0.51 3.30 -9.12
N VAL A 32 0.01 3.13 -7.90
CA VAL A 32 -0.10 4.22 -6.91
C VAL A 32 1.28 4.82 -6.62
N ASN A 33 2.27 3.99 -6.29
CA ASN A 33 3.64 4.45 -6.01
C ASN A 33 4.27 5.21 -7.19
N LYS A 34 4.01 4.77 -8.42
CA LYS A 34 4.48 5.47 -9.63
C LYS A 34 3.88 6.88 -9.74
N ILE A 35 2.59 7.03 -9.44
CA ILE A 35 1.90 8.33 -9.48
C ILE A 35 2.35 9.21 -8.32
N VAL A 36 2.45 8.67 -7.10
CA VAL A 36 2.94 9.39 -5.91
C VAL A 36 4.31 10.02 -6.20
N LYS A 37 5.26 9.24 -6.73
CA LYS A 37 6.57 9.74 -7.15
C LYS A 37 6.50 10.82 -8.23
N LYS A 38 5.63 10.64 -9.24
CA LYS A 38 5.44 11.62 -10.33
C LYS A 38 4.99 12.99 -9.82
N TYR A 39 4.16 13.02 -8.78
CA TYR A 39 3.63 14.26 -8.21
C TYR A 39 4.44 14.79 -7.02
N GLY A 40 5.58 14.17 -6.69
CA GLY A 40 6.38 14.54 -5.52
C GLY A 40 5.60 14.39 -4.20
N ALA A 41 4.63 13.48 -4.18
CA ALA A 41 3.86 13.16 -2.99
C ALA A 41 4.57 12.09 -2.15
N VAL A 42 4.17 11.97 -0.89
CA VAL A 42 4.60 10.91 0.03
C VAL A 42 3.45 9.91 0.19
N TYR A 43 3.78 8.62 0.16
CA TYR A 43 2.85 7.52 0.41
C TYR A 43 3.31 6.77 1.65
N ASP A 44 2.38 6.51 2.56
CA ASP A 44 2.59 5.65 3.71
C ASP A 44 1.35 4.78 3.97
N TRP A 45 1.52 3.75 4.80
CA TRP A 45 0.44 2.86 5.21
C TRP A 45 0.67 2.33 6.61
N LYS A 46 -0.42 1.97 7.28
CA LYS A 46 -0.39 1.30 8.57
C LYS A 46 -1.50 0.27 8.68
N TYR A 47 -1.28 -0.73 9.52
CA TYR A 47 -2.30 -1.70 9.88
C TYR A 47 -2.56 -1.62 11.38
N ASP A 48 -3.82 -1.38 11.75
CA ASP A 48 -4.30 -1.44 13.11
C ASP A 48 -4.75 -2.87 13.40
N GLU A 49 -3.97 -3.62 14.20
CA GLU A 49 -4.28 -5.01 14.52
C GLU A 49 -5.52 -5.17 15.42
N GLN A 50 -5.78 -4.20 16.30
CA GLN A 50 -6.92 -4.25 17.22
C GLN A 50 -8.24 -4.06 16.44
N GLN A 51 -8.26 -3.07 15.55
CA GLN A 51 -9.42 -2.75 14.73
C GLN A 51 -9.50 -3.59 13.44
N LYS A 52 -8.42 -4.29 13.08
CA LYS A 52 -8.26 -5.01 11.81
C LYS A 52 -8.45 -4.10 10.60
N ILE A 53 -7.94 -2.88 10.70
CA ILE A 53 -8.07 -1.83 9.69
C ILE A 53 -6.74 -1.61 8.99
N PHE A 54 -6.75 -1.72 7.67
CA PHE A 54 -5.67 -1.24 6.82
C PHE A 54 -5.93 0.22 6.43
N LYS A 55 -4.98 1.11 6.72
CA LYS A 55 -5.06 2.53 6.38
C LYS A 55 -3.88 2.91 5.48
N THR A 56 -4.15 3.77 4.50
CA THR A 56 -3.13 4.38 3.66
C THR A 56 -3.26 5.89 3.70
N GLU A 57 -2.13 6.58 3.66
CA GLU A 57 -2.05 8.04 3.68
C GLU A 57 -1.21 8.50 2.48
N ILE A 58 -1.74 9.45 1.71
CA ILE A 58 -1.04 10.05 0.57
C ILE A 58 -1.03 11.55 0.80
N VAL A 59 0.17 12.13 0.93
CA VAL A 59 0.36 13.54 1.24
C VAL A 59 0.96 14.24 0.03
N PHE A 60 0.23 15.21 -0.52
CA PHE A 60 0.70 16.07 -1.60
C PHE A 60 1.24 17.37 -1.02
N MET A 61 2.45 17.76 -1.42
CA MET A 61 3.00 19.07 -1.07
C MET A 61 2.23 20.14 -1.84
N LYS A 62 1.64 21.10 -1.12
CA LYS A 62 1.04 22.27 -1.74
C LYS A 62 2.16 23.10 -2.38
N LYS A 63 2.07 23.34 -3.69
CA LYS A 63 2.95 24.33 -4.32
C LYS A 63 2.51 25.72 -3.86
N SER A 64 3.44 26.44 -3.23
CA SER A 64 3.31 27.86 -2.89
C SER A 64 3.27 28.74 -4.13
#